data_AF-A0A7C3YK59-F1
#
_entry.id   AF-A0A7C3YK59-F1
#
_cell.length_a   1.000
_cell.length_b   1.000
_cell.length_c   1.000
_cell.angle_alpha   90.00
_cell.angle_beta   90.00
_cell.angle_gamma   90.00
#
_symmetry.space_group_name_H-M   'P 1'
#
loop_
_entity.id
_entity.type
_entity.pdbx_description
1 polymer ?
#
loop_
_entity_poly.entity_id
_entity_poly.type
_entity_poly.pdbx_seq_one_letter_code
_entity_poly.pdbx_strand_id
1 'polypeptide(L)'
;MKNKFIYIFTIAVSLIPIIVSISDGAQPDTIIVAGPNKSIASNDVAIWWTGKATSPDPSSRLPSIKGFYYSLDNEPWNWTQDRYIVFYGLSKGEHHLYVKAVDSNDQQDPSPALRTFTIEQSTAVESNEGQSIFAIPLSFVNDLNNKVMSDSLKQEFLIRGIQFSSKAKIEVIANDNKWQIIDENKAYYIKKENELNVYGANNDNSSTATIIPLNEKMQCQTWTAKDGADEDWFVVSIPKGTA
;
A
#
# COMPACT_ATOMS: atom_id res chain seq x y z
N MET A 1 -33.75 -67.20 -50.71
CA MET A 1 -32.82 -66.14 -50.26
C MET A 1 -33.62 -64.87 -50.03
N LYS A 2 -33.84 -64.46 -48.76
CA LYS A 2 -34.56 -63.22 -48.42
C LYS A 2 -33.56 -62.28 -47.74
N ASN A 3 -33.27 -61.15 -48.37
CA ASN A 3 -32.32 -60.15 -47.88
C ASN A 3 -32.91 -59.46 -46.64
N LYS A 4 -32.20 -59.55 -45.51
CA LYS A 4 -32.46 -58.72 -44.33
C LYS A 4 -31.85 -57.34 -44.56
N PHE A 5 -32.67 -56.32 -44.73
CA PHE A 5 -32.22 -54.92 -44.68
C PHE A 5 -32.06 -54.52 -43.20
N ILE A 6 -30.85 -54.14 -42.82
CA ILE A 6 -30.52 -53.54 -41.53
C ILE A 6 -30.67 -52.03 -41.69
N TYR A 7 -31.62 -51.42 -40.97
CA TYR A 7 -31.72 -49.97 -40.87
C TYR A 7 -30.73 -49.47 -39.82
N ILE A 8 -29.70 -48.75 -40.25
CA ILE A 8 -28.79 -48.03 -39.36
C ILE A 8 -29.38 -46.65 -39.13
N PHE A 9 -29.94 -46.41 -37.94
CA PHE A 9 -30.33 -45.07 -37.50
C PHE A 9 -29.07 -44.31 -37.10
N THR A 10 -28.61 -43.39 -37.95
CA THR A 10 -27.53 -42.46 -37.59
C THR A 10 -28.14 -41.37 -36.71
N ILE A 11 -27.86 -41.40 -35.41
CA ILE A 11 -28.18 -40.28 -34.51
C ILE A 11 -27.18 -39.17 -34.84
N ALA A 12 -27.64 -38.14 -35.55
CA ALA A 12 -26.89 -36.90 -35.68
C ALA A 12 -26.90 -36.18 -34.32
N VAL A 13 -25.82 -36.34 -33.54
CA VAL A 13 -25.59 -35.49 -32.37
C VAL A 13 -25.25 -34.10 -32.90
N SER A 14 -26.25 -33.24 -32.95
CA SER A 14 -26.05 -31.82 -33.21
C SER A 14 -25.31 -31.23 -32.00
N LEU A 15 -23.99 -31.06 -32.12
CA LEU A 15 -23.25 -30.17 -31.23
C LEU A 15 -23.71 -28.75 -31.53
N ILE A 16 -24.69 -28.28 -30.78
CA ILE A 16 -24.99 -26.85 -30.70
C ILE A 16 -23.76 -26.23 -30.02
N PRO A 17 -23.01 -25.33 -30.67
CA PRO A 17 -21.99 -24.57 -29.96
C PRO A 17 -22.70 -23.82 -28.83
N ILE A 18 -22.30 -24.08 -27.59
CA ILE A 18 -22.67 -23.20 -26.48
C ILE A 18 -21.98 -21.88 -26.78
N ILE A 19 -22.70 -20.96 -27.41
CA ILE A 19 -22.30 -19.56 -27.46
C ILE A 19 -22.52 -19.07 -26.03
N VAL A 20 -21.45 -19.07 -25.23
CA VAL A 20 -21.40 -18.28 -24.01
C VAL A 20 -21.52 -16.84 -24.48
N SER A 21 -22.75 -16.35 -24.50
CA SER A 21 -23.00 -14.92 -24.61
C SER A 21 -22.50 -14.35 -23.29
N ILE A 22 -21.25 -13.89 -23.26
CA ILE A 22 -20.87 -12.90 -22.26
C ILE A 22 -21.82 -11.73 -22.51
N SER A 23 -22.86 -11.66 -21.70
CA SER A 23 -23.62 -10.44 -21.56
C SER A 23 -22.59 -9.37 -21.26
N ASP A 24 -22.35 -8.47 -22.21
CA ASP A 24 -21.84 -7.12 -21.93
C ASP A 24 -22.94 -6.40 -21.13
N GLY A 25 -23.20 -6.95 -19.94
CA GLY A 25 -24.19 -6.47 -19.01
C GLY A 25 -23.62 -5.26 -18.31
N ALA A 26 -24.48 -4.60 -17.55
CA ALA A 26 -24.13 -3.61 -16.55
C ALA A 26 -23.10 -4.15 -15.52
N GLN A 27 -21.85 -4.41 -15.91
CA GLN A 27 -20.79 -4.88 -15.04
C GLN A 27 -20.10 -3.69 -14.39
N PRO A 28 -19.74 -3.76 -13.10
CA PRO A 28 -19.07 -2.66 -12.45
C PRO A 28 -17.61 -2.53 -12.94
N ASP A 29 -17.07 -1.33 -12.90
CA ASP A 29 -15.64 -1.06 -13.06
C ASP A 29 -14.97 -0.88 -11.69
N THR A 30 -13.71 -1.26 -11.57
CA THR A 30 -12.88 -1.04 -10.38
C THR A 30 -11.72 -0.10 -10.69
N ILE A 31 -11.42 0.81 -9.77
CA ILE A 31 -10.25 1.68 -9.85
C ILE A 31 -9.54 1.69 -8.50
N ILE A 32 -8.22 1.51 -8.52
CA ILE A 32 -7.36 1.68 -7.35
C ILE A 32 -6.94 3.16 -7.26
N VAL A 33 -7.42 3.84 -6.22
CA VAL A 33 -7.34 5.30 -6.08
C VAL A 33 -6.14 5.75 -5.25
N ALA A 34 -5.64 4.92 -4.33
CA ALA A 34 -4.49 5.26 -3.49
C ALA A 34 -3.69 4.03 -3.05
N GLY A 35 -2.47 4.26 -2.58
CA GLY A 35 -1.49 3.24 -2.19
C GLY A 35 -0.23 3.28 -3.07
N PRO A 36 0.81 2.48 -2.76
CA PRO A 36 2.05 2.48 -3.51
C PRO A 36 1.83 2.06 -4.97
N ASN A 37 2.54 2.72 -5.88
CA ASN A 37 2.57 2.40 -7.32
C ASN A 37 4.02 2.34 -7.86
N LYS A 38 4.99 2.31 -6.94
CA LYS A 38 6.43 2.33 -7.16
C LYS A 38 7.12 1.56 -6.02
N SER A 39 8.44 1.50 -6.09
CA SER A 39 9.28 1.03 -4.99
C SER A 39 9.06 1.84 -3.71
N ILE A 40 8.86 1.15 -2.59
CA ILE A 40 8.72 1.71 -1.24
C ILE A 40 9.66 0.99 -0.26
N ALA A 41 10.09 1.70 0.79
CA ALA A 41 10.97 1.15 1.82
C ALA A 41 10.22 0.38 2.93
N SER A 42 8.98 0.79 3.21
CA SER A 42 8.09 0.13 4.17
C SER A 42 7.54 -1.18 3.62
N ASN A 43 7.46 -2.21 4.46
CA ASN A 43 6.79 -3.48 4.18
C ASN A 43 5.34 -3.55 4.68
N ASP A 44 4.86 -2.49 5.33
CA ASP A 44 3.46 -2.30 5.68
C ASP A 44 2.82 -1.36 4.67
N VAL A 45 1.73 -1.82 4.05
CA VAL A 45 1.14 -1.21 2.86
C VAL A 45 -0.37 -1.07 3.02
N ALA A 46 -0.88 0.13 2.78
CA ALA A 46 -2.31 0.39 2.67
C ALA A 46 -2.68 0.81 1.24
N ILE A 47 -3.75 0.21 0.71
CA ILE A 47 -4.25 0.46 -0.65
C ILE A 47 -5.75 0.69 -0.59
N TRP A 48 -6.24 1.68 -1.37
CA TRP A 48 -7.66 2.04 -1.45
C TRP A 48 -8.16 1.91 -2.88
N TRP A 49 -9.43 1.55 -3.01
CA TRP A 49 -10.10 1.41 -4.30
C TRP A 49 -11.55 1.90 -4.24
N THR A 50 -12.13 2.06 -5.43
CA THR A 50 -13.54 2.34 -5.60
C THR A 50 -14.12 1.48 -6.72
N GLY A 51 -15.44 1.31 -6.70
CA GLY A 51 -16.19 0.62 -7.75
C GLY A 51 -17.24 1.56 -8.34
N LYS A 52 -17.44 1.48 -9.66
CA LYS A 52 -18.45 2.24 -10.38
C LYS A 52 -19.39 1.27 -11.07
N ALA A 53 -20.65 1.24 -10.67
CA ALA A 53 -21.67 0.50 -11.39
C ALA A 53 -21.93 1.15 -12.76
N THR A 54 -22.16 0.33 -13.77
CA THR A 54 -22.50 0.77 -15.13
C THR A 54 -23.91 0.31 -15.48
N SER A 55 -24.45 0.81 -16.60
CA SER A 55 -25.69 0.31 -17.20
C SER A 55 -25.65 0.60 -18.70
N PRO A 56 -26.08 -0.34 -19.56
CA PRO A 56 -26.22 -0.08 -20.99
C PRO A 56 -27.33 0.94 -21.29
N ASP A 57 -28.28 1.12 -20.38
CA ASP A 57 -29.29 2.18 -20.43
C ASP A 57 -28.93 3.31 -19.46
N PRO A 58 -28.60 4.53 -19.95
CA PRO A 58 -28.22 5.66 -19.11
C PRO A 58 -29.40 6.24 -18.31
N SER A 59 -30.64 5.89 -18.65
CA SER A 59 -31.84 6.31 -17.92
C SER A 59 -32.23 5.34 -16.79
N SER A 60 -31.63 4.14 -16.78
CA SER A 60 -31.86 3.13 -15.76
C SER A 60 -31.17 3.47 -14.44
N ARG A 61 -31.80 3.10 -13.33
CA ARG A 61 -31.19 3.21 -12.00
C ARG A 61 -29.99 2.25 -11.93
N LEU A 62 -28.81 2.79 -11.66
CA LEU A 62 -27.59 1.99 -11.49
C LEU A 62 -27.71 1.04 -10.27
N PRO A 63 -27.19 -0.19 -10.35
CA PRO A 63 -27.05 -1.05 -9.19
C PRO A 63 -26.06 -0.44 -8.19
N SER A 64 -26.17 -0.83 -6.92
CA SER A 64 -25.19 -0.46 -5.90
C SER A 64 -24.01 -1.44 -5.92
N ILE A 65 -22.80 -0.98 -5.59
CA ILE A 65 -21.68 -1.89 -5.33
C ILE A 65 -21.94 -2.65 -4.02
N LYS A 66 -21.98 -3.98 -4.10
CA LYS A 66 -22.21 -4.91 -2.98
C LYS A 66 -20.93 -5.18 -2.18
N GLY A 67 -19.79 -5.22 -2.86
CA GLY A 67 -18.48 -5.46 -2.28
C GLY A 67 -17.41 -5.69 -3.33
N PHE A 68 -16.27 -6.23 -2.91
CA PHE A 68 -15.08 -6.42 -3.74
C PHE A 68 -14.44 -7.77 -3.45
N TYR A 69 -13.80 -8.33 -4.47
CA TYR A 69 -12.79 -9.37 -4.31
C TYR A 69 -11.40 -8.77 -4.48
N TYR A 70 -10.45 -9.19 -3.67
CA TYR A 70 -9.03 -8.84 -3.83
C TYR A 70 -8.13 -10.08 -3.79
N SER A 71 -6.98 -10.02 -4.47
CA SER A 71 -5.96 -11.07 -4.51
C SER A 71 -4.58 -10.42 -4.59
N LEU A 72 -3.66 -10.86 -3.72
CA LEU A 72 -2.26 -10.42 -3.69
C LEU A 72 -1.39 -11.56 -4.22
N ASP A 73 -0.50 -11.28 -5.17
CA ASP A 73 0.53 -12.22 -5.66
C ASP A 73 0.01 -13.59 -6.15
N ASN A 74 -1.21 -13.59 -6.71
CA ASN A 74 -1.94 -14.79 -7.16
C ASN A 74 -2.45 -15.69 -6.02
N GLU A 75 -2.50 -15.20 -4.79
CA GLU A 75 -3.22 -15.85 -3.71
C GLU A 75 -4.73 -15.92 -4.01
N PRO A 76 -5.49 -16.81 -3.33
CA PRO A 76 -6.93 -16.91 -3.53
C PRO A 76 -7.67 -15.56 -3.39
N TRP A 77 -8.75 -15.39 -4.15
CA TRP A 77 -9.59 -14.21 -4.05
C TRP A 77 -10.32 -14.15 -2.70
N ASN A 78 -10.17 -13.04 -2.00
CA ASN A 78 -10.81 -12.78 -0.71
C ASN A 78 -11.93 -11.75 -0.89
N TRP A 79 -13.08 -12.01 -0.28
CA TRP A 79 -14.23 -11.10 -0.29
C TRP A 79 -14.11 -10.03 0.80
N THR A 80 -14.47 -8.80 0.48
CA THR A 80 -14.62 -7.73 1.47
C THR A 80 -15.70 -6.73 1.06
N GLN A 81 -16.27 -6.04 2.04
CA GLN A 81 -17.11 -4.86 1.81
C GLN A 81 -16.35 -3.55 2.03
N ASP A 82 -15.12 -3.64 2.54
CA ASP A 82 -14.24 -2.49 2.73
C ASP A 82 -13.72 -1.96 1.39
N ARG A 83 -13.31 -0.69 1.40
CA ARG A 83 -12.72 0.01 0.25
C ARG A 83 -11.22 0.21 0.38
N TYR A 84 -10.62 -0.52 1.31
CA TYR A 84 -9.20 -0.51 1.56
C TYR A 84 -8.74 -1.85 2.12
N ILE A 85 -7.43 -2.10 2.04
CA ILE A 85 -6.76 -3.19 2.73
C ILE A 85 -5.44 -2.69 3.30
N VAL A 86 -5.02 -3.30 4.40
CA VAL A 86 -3.67 -3.14 4.93
C VAL A 86 -2.99 -4.50 4.93
N PHE A 87 -1.84 -4.57 4.27
CA PHE A 87 -0.93 -5.71 4.35
C PHE A 87 0.22 -5.33 5.28
N TYR A 88 0.60 -6.26 6.15
CA TYR A 88 1.71 -6.08 7.07
C TYR A 88 2.82 -7.07 6.75
N GLY A 89 4.07 -6.64 6.89
CA GLY A 89 5.21 -7.54 6.79
C GLY A 89 5.42 -8.18 5.41
N LEU A 90 5.07 -7.50 4.32
CA LEU A 90 5.30 -8.00 2.97
C LEU A 90 6.79 -8.26 2.72
N SER A 91 7.09 -9.35 2.00
CA SER A 91 8.46 -9.72 1.67
C SER A 91 9.11 -8.71 0.73
N LYS A 92 10.44 -8.64 0.68
CA LYS A 92 11.15 -7.89 -0.37
C LYS A 92 10.77 -8.43 -1.75
N GLY A 93 10.51 -7.54 -2.71
CA GLY A 93 10.26 -7.90 -4.10
C GLY A 93 9.08 -7.16 -4.70
N GLU A 94 8.76 -7.51 -5.94
CA GLU A 94 7.59 -6.99 -6.65
C GLU A 94 6.33 -7.74 -6.19
N HIS A 95 5.26 -6.97 -5.97
CA HIS A 95 3.95 -7.44 -5.58
C HIS A 95 2.88 -6.96 -6.55
N HIS A 96 1.84 -7.78 -6.73
CA HIS A 96 0.70 -7.52 -7.60
C HIS A 96 -0.60 -7.67 -6.82
N LEU A 97 -1.30 -6.56 -6.59
CA LEU A 97 -2.65 -6.58 -6.04
C LEU A 97 -3.68 -6.45 -7.17
N TYR A 98 -4.59 -7.40 -7.24
CA TYR A 98 -5.78 -7.34 -8.08
C TYR A 98 -7.01 -7.05 -7.23
N VAL A 99 -7.89 -6.18 -7.71
CA VAL A 99 -9.18 -5.87 -7.07
C VAL A 99 -10.29 -5.85 -8.11
N LYS A 100 -11.42 -6.48 -7.83
CA LYS A 100 -12.62 -6.44 -8.68
C LYS A 100 -13.89 -6.21 -7.89
N ALA A 101 -14.72 -5.28 -8.35
CA ALA A 101 -16.00 -4.95 -7.74
C ALA A 101 -17.07 -6.00 -8.08
N VAL A 102 -18.07 -6.10 -7.21
CA VAL A 102 -19.30 -6.86 -7.44
C VAL A 102 -20.49 -5.98 -7.12
N ASP A 103 -21.46 -5.93 -8.02
CA ASP A 103 -22.67 -5.13 -7.85
C ASP A 103 -23.79 -5.89 -7.13
N SER A 104 -24.93 -5.23 -6.93
CA SER A 104 -26.12 -5.83 -6.29
C SER A 104 -26.84 -6.87 -7.15
N ASN A 105 -26.48 -7.01 -8.42
CA ASN A 105 -26.99 -8.01 -9.35
C ASN A 105 -26.02 -9.20 -9.49
N ASP A 106 -25.02 -9.27 -8.62
CA ASP A 106 -23.94 -10.26 -8.62
C ASP A 106 -23.10 -10.27 -9.91
N GLN A 107 -23.09 -9.15 -10.65
CA GLN A 107 -22.17 -8.92 -11.74
C GLN A 107 -20.81 -8.51 -11.19
N GLN A 108 -19.75 -9.15 -11.69
CA GLN A 108 -18.38 -8.85 -11.31
C GLN A 108 -17.71 -8.00 -12.37
N ASP A 109 -16.76 -7.18 -11.92
CA ASP A 109 -15.87 -6.47 -12.83
C ASP A 109 -15.05 -7.48 -13.66
N PRO A 110 -15.18 -7.44 -15.00
CA PRO A 110 -14.49 -8.35 -15.92
C PRO A 110 -13.00 -8.01 -16.09
N SER A 111 -12.59 -6.80 -15.73
CA SER A 111 -11.23 -6.27 -15.88
C SER A 111 -10.70 -5.79 -14.52
N PRO A 112 -10.28 -6.72 -13.63
CA PRO A 112 -9.81 -6.37 -12.31
C PRO A 112 -8.71 -5.30 -12.34
N ALA A 113 -8.84 -4.29 -11.49
CA ALA A 113 -7.82 -3.27 -11.33
C ALA A 113 -6.53 -3.89 -10.76
N LEU A 114 -5.40 -3.62 -11.42
CA LEU A 114 -4.08 -4.09 -11.01
C LEU A 114 -3.28 -2.94 -10.39
N ARG A 115 -2.64 -3.20 -9.25
CA ARG A 115 -1.58 -2.37 -8.66
C ARG A 115 -0.30 -3.19 -8.54
N THR A 116 0.73 -2.74 -9.24
CA THR A 116 2.09 -3.24 -9.06
C THR A 116 2.88 -2.29 -8.17
N PHE A 117 3.57 -2.84 -7.17
CA PHE A 117 4.47 -2.10 -6.29
C PHE A 117 5.64 -2.99 -5.87
N THR A 118 6.75 -2.37 -5.47
CA THR A 118 7.94 -3.11 -5.07
C THR A 118 8.30 -2.77 -3.63
N ILE A 119 8.46 -3.77 -2.78
CA ILE A 119 9.05 -3.61 -1.46
C ILE A 119 10.56 -3.66 -1.65
N GLU A 120 11.20 -2.50 -1.62
CA GLU A 120 12.63 -2.40 -1.41
C GLU A 120 12.82 -2.51 0.09
N GLN A 121 13.14 -3.68 0.61
CA GLN A 121 13.48 -3.79 2.02
C GLN A 121 14.75 -2.97 2.28
N SER A 122 14.55 -1.69 2.58
CA SER A 122 15.57 -0.82 3.12
C SER A 122 15.61 -1.13 4.60
N THR A 123 16.76 -1.57 5.09
CA THR A 123 17.04 -1.52 6.53
C THR A 123 17.06 -0.08 7.06
N ALA A 124 16.83 0.93 6.21
CA ALA A 124 16.42 2.25 6.63
C ALA A 124 15.00 2.18 7.21
N VAL A 125 14.93 2.01 8.53
CA VAL A 125 13.86 2.56 9.33
C VAL A 125 13.67 4.01 8.86
N GLU A 126 12.55 4.31 8.20
CA GLU A 126 12.17 5.67 7.88
C GLU A 126 11.89 6.41 9.19
N SER A 127 12.96 6.89 9.84
CA SER A 127 12.81 8.08 10.66
C SER A 127 12.57 9.20 9.67
N ASN A 128 11.31 9.60 9.57
CA ASN A 128 10.80 10.86 9.03
C ASN A 128 11.93 11.76 8.46
N GLU A 129 11.91 12.08 7.17
CA GLU A 129 12.65 13.26 6.67
C GLU A 129 12.14 14.59 7.29
N GLY A 130 11.36 14.52 8.39
CA GLY A 130 11.03 15.62 9.26
C GLY A 130 12.24 15.99 10.12
N GLN A 131 12.61 17.26 10.04
CA GLN A 131 13.53 18.00 10.91
C GLN A 131 14.76 17.24 11.42
N SER A 132 15.95 17.66 10.96
CA SER A 132 17.21 17.19 11.55
C SER A 132 17.19 17.38 13.07
N ILE A 133 17.53 16.31 13.79
CA ILE A 133 17.59 16.33 15.27
C ILE A 133 18.81 17.11 15.76
N PHE A 134 19.92 17.05 15.00
CA PHE A 134 21.12 17.87 15.17
C PHE A 134 22.05 17.67 13.96
N ALA A 135 23.06 18.53 13.83
CA ALA A 135 24.13 18.37 12.85
C ALA A 135 25.46 18.02 13.52
N ILE A 136 26.31 17.27 12.81
CA ILE A 136 27.70 16.98 13.20
C ILE A 136 28.67 17.56 12.16
N PRO A 137 29.93 17.83 12.55
CA PRO A 137 30.96 18.34 11.65
C PRO A 137 31.24 17.45 10.44
N LEU A 138 31.56 18.06 9.29
CA LEU A 138 31.97 17.36 8.07
C LEU A 138 33.25 16.52 8.23
N SER A 139 34.03 16.70 9.30
CA SER A 139 35.23 15.90 9.60
C SER A 139 34.93 14.42 9.78
N PHE A 140 33.68 14.05 10.08
CA PHE A 140 33.26 12.66 10.26
C PHE A 140 32.96 11.92 8.96
N VAL A 141 33.01 12.57 7.79
CA VAL A 141 32.76 11.90 6.49
C VAL A 141 33.68 10.70 6.28
N ASN A 142 34.97 10.83 6.62
CA ASN A 142 35.92 9.73 6.49
C ASN A 142 35.59 8.56 7.43
N ASP A 143 35.22 8.85 8.67
CA ASP A 143 34.79 7.84 9.63
C ASP A 143 33.54 7.10 9.13
N LEU A 144 32.56 7.86 8.62
CA LEU A 144 31.30 7.31 8.10
C LEU A 144 31.51 6.46 6.84
N ASN A 145 32.30 6.93 5.87
CA ASN A 145 32.63 6.16 4.66
C ASN A 145 33.40 4.87 4.98
N ASN A 146 34.32 4.93 5.94
CA ASN A 146 35.12 3.78 6.38
C ASN A 146 34.42 2.91 7.42
N LYS A 147 33.18 3.25 7.80
CA LYS A 147 32.38 2.56 8.82
C LYS A 147 33.06 2.47 10.19
N VAL A 148 33.88 3.46 10.52
CA VAL A 148 34.61 3.56 11.78
C VAL A 148 33.75 4.30 12.80
N MET A 149 33.34 3.62 13.87
CA MET A 149 32.66 4.28 14.99
C MET A 149 33.68 4.83 15.99
N SER A 150 34.30 5.95 15.61
CA SER A 150 35.34 6.62 16.41
C SER A 150 34.81 7.12 17.76
N ASP A 151 35.69 7.25 18.74
CA ASP A 151 35.30 7.76 20.07
C ASP A 151 34.79 9.20 19.98
N SER A 152 35.34 10.00 19.07
CA SER A 152 34.87 11.36 18.77
C SER A 152 33.44 11.35 18.19
N LEU A 153 33.14 10.43 17.26
CA LEU A 153 31.77 10.31 16.72
C LEU A 153 30.79 9.87 17.80
N LYS A 154 31.17 8.90 18.65
CA LYS A 154 30.34 8.48 19.80
C LYS A 154 30.11 9.63 20.78
N GLN A 155 31.13 10.44 21.04
CA GLN A 155 31.04 11.62 21.91
C GLN A 155 30.05 12.63 21.35
N GLU A 156 30.10 12.95 20.06
CA GLU A 156 29.16 13.88 19.41
C GLU A 156 27.70 13.45 19.57
N PHE A 157 27.42 12.14 19.50
CA PHE A 157 26.07 11.62 19.76
C PHE A 157 25.74 11.63 21.26
N LEU A 158 26.71 11.29 22.12
CA LEU A 158 26.54 11.23 23.57
C LEU A 158 26.19 12.59 24.18
N ILE A 159 26.85 13.68 23.74
CA ILE A 159 26.53 15.04 24.21
C ILE A 159 25.13 15.50 23.77
N ARG A 160 24.46 14.76 22.85
CA ARG A 160 23.08 14.99 22.38
C ARG A 160 22.11 13.97 23.00
N GLY A 161 22.57 13.23 24.01
CA GLY A 161 21.76 12.24 24.74
C GLY A 161 21.64 10.89 24.05
N ILE A 162 22.42 10.64 22.98
CA ILE A 162 22.41 9.37 22.25
C ILE A 162 23.66 8.57 22.63
N GLN A 163 23.46 7.52 23.42
CA GLN A 163 24.52 6.59 23.75
C GLN A 163 24.39 5.34 22.89
N PHE A 164 25.45 5.01 22.15
CA PHE A 164 25.53 3.79 21.35
C PHE A 164 25.97 2.58 22.18
N SER A 165 25.37 1.43 21.91
CA SER A 165 25.79 0.13 22.44
C SER A 165 27.04 -0.39 21.72
N SER A 166 27.60 -1.50 22.21
CA SER A 166 28.71 -2.20 21.55
C SER A 166 28.33 -2.84 20.20
N LYS A 167 27.03 -2.92 19.88
CA LYS A 167 26.52 -3.49 18.63
C LYS A 167 26.29 -2.44 17.54
N ALA A 168 26.51 -1.16 17.86
CA ALA A 168 26.29 -0.08 16.92
C ALA A 168 27.21 -0.21 15.70
N LYS A 169 26.63 -0.06 14.51
CA LYS A 169 27.32 -0.21 13.23
C LYS A 169 26.94 0.91 12.26
N ILE A 170 27.86 1.22 11.35
CA ILE A 170 27.66 2.22 10.30
C ILE A 170 27.43 1.50 8.96
N GLU A 171 26.41 1.91 8.24
CA GLU A 171 26.10 1.48 6.88
C GLU A 171 26.21 2.69 5.93
N VAL A 172 26.86 2.50 4.79
CA VAL A 172 27.01 3.53 3.75
C VAL A 172 25.87 3.35 2.75
N ILE A 173 25.01 4.35 2.62
CA ILE A 173 23.88 4.33 1.69
C ILE A 173 24.30 4.92 0.34
N ALA A 174 24.97 6.08 0.38
CA ALA A 174 25.59 6.71 -0.78
C ALA A 174 26.91 7.34 -0.34
N ASN A 175 28.03 6.90 -0.93
CA ASN A 175 29.35 7.37 -0.56
C ASN A 175 29.43 8.90 -0.62
N ASP A 176 30.11 9.51 0.36
CA ASP A 176 30.25 10.97 0.50
C ASP A 176 28.96 11.78 0.63
N ASN A 177 27.80 11.13 0.80
CA ASN A 177 26.51 11.82 0.78
C ASN A 177 25.52 11.34 1.85
N LYS A 178 25.37 10.02 2.04
CA LYS A 178 24.31 9.42 2.87
C LYS A 178 24.82 8.19 3.63
N TRP A 179 24.55 8.15 4.93
CA TRP A 179 24.92 7.06 5.83
C TRP A 179 23.81 6.75 6.82
N GLN A 180 23.92 5.60 7.47
CA GLN A 180 23.03 5.19 8.54
C GLN A 180 23.84 4.58 9.67
N ILE A 181 23.54 4.97 10.91
CA ILE A 181 24.03 4.31 12.11
C ILE A 181 22.90 3.47 12.69
N ILE A 182 23.13 2.17 12.83
CA ILE A 182 22.15 1.22 13.39
C ILE A 182 22.68 0.70 14.71
N ASP A 183 21.87 0.80 15.75
CA ASP A 183 22.17 0.30 17.08
C ASP A 183 20.93 -0.40 17.67
N GLU A 184 20.95 -1.73 17.59
CA GLU A 184 19.81 -2.60 17.94
C GLU A 184 18.52 -2.19 17.20
N ASN A 185 17.54 -1.62 17.91
CA ASN A 185 16.25 -1.19 17.34
C ASN A 185 16.23 0.30 16.98
N LYS A 186 17.36 1.00 17.09
CA LYS A 186 17.48 2.42 16.77
C LYS A 186 18.28 2.60 15.48
N ALA A 187 17.84 3.52 14.64
CA ALA A 187 18.56 3.94 13.47
C ALA A 187 18.65 5.47 13.42
N TYR A 188 19.81 5.97 13.00
CA TYR A 188 20.07 7.37 12.74
C TYR A 188 20.55 7.52 11.31
N TYR A 189 19.83 8.31 10.52
CA TYR A 189 20.20 8.64 9.17
C TYR A 189 21.07 9.89 9.16
N ILE A 190 22.08 9.92 8.30
CA ILE A 190 23.01 11.05 8.18
C ILE A 190 23.07 11.45 6.72
N LYS A 191 22.81 12.73 6.45
CA LYS A 191 22.87 13.32 5.10
C LYS A 191 23.83 14.50 5.09
N LYS A 192 24.70 14.54 4.10
CA LYS A 192 25.60 15.67 3.86
C LYS A 192 24.86 16.79 3.13
N GLU A 193 24.86 17.96 3.74
CA GLU A 193 24.45 19.22 3.11
C GLU A 193 25.56 20.26 3.37
N ASN A 194 25.26 21.37 4.07
CA ASN A 194 26.30 22.28 4.58
C ASN A 194 27.08 21.68 5.76
N GLU A 195 26.41 20.80 6.52
CA GLU A 195 26.95 19.99 7.61
C GLU A 195 26.46 18.54 7.43
N LEU A 196 26.79 17.64 8.36
CA LEU A 196 26.21 16.30 8.39
C LEU A 196 24.95 16.34 9.26
N ASN A 197 23.80 16.50 8.62
CA ASN A 197 22.52 16.50 9.30
C ASN A 197 22.17 15.08 9.74
N VAL A 198 21.93 14.91 11.03
CA VAL A 198 21.47 13.66 11.64
C VAL A 198 19.95 13.71 11.76
N TYR A 199 19.31 12.62 11.40
CA TYR A 199 17.88 12.36 11.51
C TYR A 199 17.75 11.05 12.30
N GLY A 200 16.73 10.95 13.15
CA GLY A 200 16.46 9.75 13.93
C GLY A 200 15.01 9.74 14.33
N ALA A 201 14.57 8.68 14.99
CA ALA A 201 13.24 8.68 15.60
C ALA A 201 13.13 9.91 16.50
N ASN A 202 12.30 10.88 16.11
CA ASN A 202 11.84 11.87 17.08
C ASN A 202 11.21 11.04 18.19
N ASN A 203 11.82 11.05 19.38
CA ASN A 203 11.08 10.74 20.61
C ASN A 203 10.12 11.90 20.79
N ASP A 204 9.11 11.94 19.95
CA ASP A 204 8.10 12.94 20.03
C ASP A 204 7.20 12.49 21.18
N ASN A 205 7.61 12.82 22.40
CA ASN A 205 6.74 12.77 23.56
C ASN A 205 5.55 13.75 23.39
N SER A 206 5.54 14.58 22.34
CA SER A 206 4.39 15.38 21.89
C SER A 206 3.66 14.83 20.65
N SER A 207 4.13 13.71 20.07
CA SER A 207 3.35 12.96 19.09
C SER A 207 2.35 12.16 19.90
N THR A 208 1.22 12.78 20.17
CA THR A 208 0.03 12.01 20.41
C THR A 208 -0.31 11.32 19.09
N ALA A 209 0.15 10.08 18.92
CA ALA A 209 -0.55 9.16 18.03
C ALA A 209 -2.01 9.23 18.46
N THR A 210 -2.88 9.74 17.59
CA THR A 210 -4.31 9.63 17.86
C THR A 210 -4.63 8.17 17.69
N ILE A 211 -4.67 7.44 18.81
CA ILE A 211 -5.15 6.07 18.84
C ILE A 211 -6.59 6.15 18.37
N ILE A 212 -6.87 5.61 17.17
CA ILE A 212 -8.23 5.33 16.74
C ILE A 212 -8.63 4.08 17.53
N PRO A 213 -9.54 4.19 18.50
CA PRO A 213 -9.97 3.02 19.26
C PRO A 213 -10.58 2.01 18.29
N LEU A 214 -10.22 0.75 18.46
CA LEU A 214 -10.83 -0.34 17.69
C LEU A 214 -12.36 -0.24 17.86
N ASN A 215 -13.09 -0.07 16.76
CA ASN A 215 -14.54 0.13 16.64
C ASN A 215 -15.10 1.57 16.71
N GLU A 216 -14.28 2.62 16.78
CA GLU A 216 -14.79 3.99 16.56
C GLU A 216 -14.81 4.37 15.08
N LYS A 217 -15.97 4.82 14.60
CA LYS A 217 -16.16 5.24 13.21
C LYS A 217 -15.62 6.66 13.02
N MET A 218 -14.71 6.84 12.07
CA MET A 218 -14.30 8.16 11.60
C MET A 218 -15.53 8.89 11.03
N GLN A 219 -15.77 10.12 11.49
CA GLN A 219 -16.90 10.92 11.00
C GLN A 219 -16.41 11.93 9.96
N CYS A 220 -16.99 11.88 8.76
CA CYS A 220 -16.79 12.92 7.75
C CYS A 220 -17.48 14.20 8.22
N GLN A 221 -16.75 15.29 8.37
CA GLN A 221 -17.29 16.52 8.96
C GLN A 221 -17.99 17.43 7.96
N THR A 222 -17.66 17.35 6.67
CA THR A 222 -18.33 18.16 5.64
C THR A 222 -18.50 17.40 4.35
N TRP A 223 -19.74 17.34 3.88
CA TRP A 223 -20.07 17.17 2.47
C TRP A 223 -21.04 18.29 2.10
N THR A 224 -20.58 19.23 1.30
CA THR A 224 -21.49 20.11 0.56
C THR A 224 -20.87 20.39 -0.80
N ALA A 225 -20.91 19.39 -1.68
CA ALA A 225 -20.63 19.64 -3.09
C ALA A 225 -21.73 20.58 -3.60
N LYS A 226 -21.39 21.87 -3.73
CA LYS A 226 -22.30 22.88 -4.27
C LYS A 226 -21.96 23.24 -5.71
N ASP A 227 -20.84 22.76 -6.23
CA ASP A 227 -20.42 22.84 -7.62
C ASP A 227 -19.92 21.46 -8.09
N GLY A 228 -20.34 21.07 -9.29
CA GLY A 228 -20.01 19.77 -9.83
C GLY A 228 -18.52 19.61 -10.10
N ALA A 229 -18.00 18.45 -9.70
CA ALA A 229 -16.74 17.85 -10.14
C ALA A 229 -15.46 18.70 -9.97
N ASP A 230 -14.98 18.80 -8.73
CA ASP A 230 -13.57 18.55 -8.35
C ASP A 230 -13.35 18.98 -6.90
N GLU A 231 -13.37 18.06 -5.94
CA GLU A 231 -12.73 18.30 -4.63
C GLU A 231 -12.10 17.00 -4.09
N ASP A 232 -10.78 16.88 -4.26
CA ASP A 232 -9.90 15.76 -3.91
C ASP A 232 -9.51 15.70 -2.42
N TRP A 233 -10.36 16.17 -1.52
CA TRP A 233 -10.07 16.08 -0.08
C TRP A 233 -11.35 16.10 0.76
N PHE A 234 -11.38 15.28 1.80
CA PHE A 234 -12.45 15.27 2.80
C PHE A 234 -11.86 15.43 4.19
N VAL A 235 -12.54 16.19 5.05
CA VAL A 235 -12.17 16.40 6.45
C VAL A 235 -12.82 15.31 7.29
N VAL A 236 -12.01 14.59 8.06
CA VAL A 236 -12.46 13.60 9.05
C VAL A 236 -12.23 14.12 10.45
N SER A 237 -13.19 13.88 11.35
CA SER A 237 -12.96 13.98 12.78
C SER A 237 -12.94 12.62 13.42
N ILE A 238 -12.01 12.47 14.36
CA ILE A 238 -11.98 11.41 15.34
C ILE A 238 -12.66 12.00 16.59
N PRO A 239 -13.78 11.44 17.05
CA PRO A 239 -14.35 11.83 18.34
C PRO A 239 -13.26 11.68 19.41
N LYS A 240 -13.04 12.69 20.25
CA LYS A 240 -12.22 12.48 21.44
C LYS A 240 -12.97 11.49 22.32
N GLY A 241 -12.49 10.24 22.36
CA GLY A 241 -12.97 9.25 23.30
C GLY A 241 -13.00 9.86 24.70
N THR A 242 -14.15 9.80 25.36
CA THR A 242 -14.25 10.19 26.77
C THR A 242 -13.39 9.24 27.58
N ALA A 243 -12.35 9.78 28.20
CA ALA A 243 -11.57 9.08 29.22
C ALA A 243 -12.44 8.62 30.39
#